data_AF-A0A6J3LR89-F1
#
_entry.id   AF-A0A6J3LR89-F1
#
_cell.length_a   1.000
_cell.length_b   1.000
_cell.length_c   1.000
_cell.angle_alpha   90.00
_cell.angle_beta   90.00
_cell.angle_gamma   90.00
#
_symmetry.space_group_name_H-M   'P 1'
#
loop_
_entity.id
_entity.type
_entity.pdbx_description
1 polymer ?
#
loop_
_entity_poly.entity_id
_entity_poly.type
_entity_poly.pdbx_seq_one_letter_code
_entity_poly.pdbx_strand_id
1 'polypeptide(L)'
;MVPDRSLRCAECIKQGRKCTSLSWEALDRTREETQKKIDADEAILEEVMARLLRNKKIMRQADSRAKVKASHLDAELSAEDEALAAADPADCPAASVGVTVSPTIWGTYGLIGDAMRVGESSVPSAGSPSTVVGNSSGS
;
A
#
# COMPACT_ATOMS: atom_id res chain seq x y z
N MET A 1 -54.99 4.19 27.45
CA MET A 1 -54.29 3.36 26.45
C MET A 1 -55.11 3.38 25.17
N VAL A 2 -54.65 4.08 24.14
CA VAL A 2 -55.34 4.15 22.85
C VAL A 2 -55.05 2.85 22.10
N PRO A 3 -56.05 2.08 21.65
CA PRO A 3 -55.79 0.87 20.88
C PRO A 3 -55.12 1.26 19.56
N ASP A 4 -53.93 0.74 19.35
CA ASP A 4 -53.16 0.88 18.12
C ASP A 4 -53.92 0.17 16.98
N ARG A 5 -54.68 0.96 16.20
CA ARG A 5 -55.54 0.47 15.11
C ARG A 5 -54.73 0.16 13.85
N SER A 6 -53.61 -0.55 14.00
CA SER A 6 -52.91 -1.11 12.84
C SER A 6 -53.77 -2.21 12.21
N LEU A 7 -54.05 -2.09 10.91
CA LEU A 7 -54.73 -3.12 10.14
C LEU A 7 -53.84 -4.37 10.13
N ARG A 8 -54.31 -5.45 10.78
CA ARG A 8 -53.61 -6.73 10.86
C ARG A 8 -54.29 -7.75 9.96
N CYS A 9 -53.52 -8.52 9.20
CA CYS A 9 -54.08 -9.63 8.44
C CYS A 9 -54.48 -10.79 9.38
N ALA A 10 -55.41 -11.64 8.93
CA ALA A 10 -55.96 -12.74 9.74
C ALA A 10 -54.87 -13.71 10.24
N GLU A 11 -53.82 -13.91 9.46
CA GLU A 11 -52.72 -14.81 9.82
C GLU A 11 -51.83 -14.21 10.92
N CYS A 12 -51.48 -12.93 10.84
CA CYS A 12 -50.73 -12.25 11.89
C CYS A 12 -51.50 -12.18 13.23
N ILE A 13 -52.83 -12.09 13.17
CA ILE A 13 -53.69 -12.15 14.36
C ILE A 13 -53.62 -13.54 15.00
N LYS A 14 -53.76 -14.63 14.21
CA LYS A 14 -53.67 -16.01 14.70
C LYS A 14 -52.30 -16.32 15.33
N GLN A 15 -51.23 -15.79 14.74
CA GLN A 15 -49.87 -16.04 15.19
C GLN A 15 -49.38 -15.09 16.30
N GLY A 16 -50.19 -14.10 16.70
CA GLY A 16 -49.82 -13.12 17.74
C GLY A 16 -48.64 -12.22 17.36
N ARG A 17 -48.34 -12.06 16.06
CA ARG A 17 -47.22 -11.24 15.56
C ARG A 17 -47.70 -9.89 15.02
N LYS A 18 -46.82 -8.89 15.05
CA LYS A 18 -47.10 -7.57 14.43
C LYS A 18 -47.18 -7.75 12.90
N CYS A 19 -48.21 -7.17 12.28
CA CYS A 19 -48.34 -7.17 10.84
C CYS A 19 -47.42 -6.10 10.26
N THR A 20 -46.59 -6.45 9.26
CA THR A 20 -45.84 -5.46 8.50
C THR A 20 -46.85 -4.67 7.65
N SER A 21 -47.08 -3.42 7.99
CA SER A 21 -48.10 -2.56 7.37
C SER A 21 -47.71 -2.00 6.01
N LEU A 22 -46.69 -2.59 5.36
CA LEU A 22 -46.27 -2.20 4.02
C LEU A 22 -47.16 -2.90 3.00
N SER A 23 -47.69 -2.13 2.05
CA SER A 23 -48.37 -2.71 0.88
C SER A 23 -47.35 -3.51 0.06
N TRP A 24 -47.84 -4.52 -0.68
CA TRP A 24 -47.01 -5.26 -1.64
C TRP A 24 -46.28 -4.31 -2.61
N GLU A 25 -46.96 -3.28 -3.08
CA GLU A 25 -46.39 -2.24 -3.93
C GLU A 25 -45.19 -1.50 -3.29
N ALA A 26 -45.25 -1.21 -1.98
CA ALA A 26 -44.15 -0.57 -1.27
C ALA A 26 -42.94 -1.50 -1.11
N LEU A 27 -43.18 -2.81 -0.93
CA LEU A 27 -42.13 -3.82 -0.90
C LEU A 27 -41.48 -4.01 -2.27
N ASP A 28 -42.29 -4.10 -3.32
CA ASP A 28 -41.83 -4.23 -4.70
C ASP A 28 -40.99 -3.02 -5.13
N ARG A 29 -41.46 -1.81 -4.82
CA ARG A 29 -40.71 -0.57 -5.09
C ARG A 29 -39.37 -0.55 -4.37
N THR A 30 -39.34 -0.92 -3.09
CA THR A 30 -38.09 -0.99 -2.31
C THR A 30 -37.14 -2.01 -2.93
N ARG A 31 -37.65 -3.18 -3.32
CA ARG A 31 -36.87 -4.23 -3.97
C ARG A 31 -36.25 -3.73 -5.28
N GLU A 32 -37.03 -3.11 -6.16
CA GLU A 32 -36.55 -2.55 -7.42
C GLU A 32 -35.50 -1.44 -7.21
N GLU A 33 -35.74 -0.53 -6.27
CA GLU A 33 -34.78 0.54 -5.95
C GLU A 33 -33.47 -0.02 -5.39
N THR A 34 -33.53 -1.03 -4.53
CA THR A 34 -32.33 -1.69 -4.01
C THR A 34 -31.59 -2.46 -5.10
N GLN A 35 -32.30 -3.15 -6.00
CA GLN A 35 -31.68 -3.86 -7.11
C GLN A 35 -30.94 -2.90 -8.04
N LYS A 36 -31.55 -1.76 -8.40
CA LYS A 36 -30.90 -0.74 -9.22
C LYS A 36 -29.60 -0.21 -8.61
N LYS A 37 -29.57 -0.06 -7.28
CA LYS A 37 -28.35 0.36 -6.57
C LYS A 37 -27.28 -0.72 -6.61
N ILE A 38 -27.67 -1.98 -6.41
CA ILE A 38 -26.76 -3.13 -6.52
C ILE A 38 -26.15 -3.16 -7.92
N ASP A 39 -26.97 -3.08 -8.97
CA ASP A 39 -26.49 -3.14 -10.36
C ASP A 39 -25.52 -1.97 -10.67
N ALA A 40 -25.79 -0.78 -10.13
CA ALA A 40 -24.90 0.38 -10.28
C ALA A 40 -23.57 0.19 -9.53
N ASP A 41 -23.61 -0.35 -8.32
CA ASP A 41 -22.41 -0.64 -7.52
C ASP A 41 -21.58 -1.75 -8.16
N GLU A 42 -22.22 -2.77 -8.74
CA GLU A 42 -21.56 -3.84 -9.48
C GLU A 42 -20.83 -3.31 -10.73
N ALA A 43 -21.42 -2.38 -11.47
CA ALA A 43 -20.76 -1.73 -12.61
C ALA A 43 -19.52 -0.93 -12.17
N ILE A 44 -19.60 -0.20 -11.06
CA ILE A 44 -18.45 0.52 -10.49
C ILE A 44 -17.38 -0.47 -10.04
N LEU A 45 -17.76 -1.58 -9.40
CA LEU A 45 -16.84 -2.61 -8.95
C LEU A 45 -16.07 -3.23 -10.13
N GLU A 46 -16.74 -3.52 -11.24
CA GLU A 46 -16.11 -4.02 -12.46
C GLU A 46 -15.08 -3.02 -13.01
N GLU A 47 -15.42 -1.74 -13.08
CA GLU A 47 -14.50 -0.69 -13.53
C GLU A 47 -13.25 -0.61 -12.65
N VAL A 48 -13.44 -0.63 -11.32
CA VAL A 48 -12.35 -0.60 -10.34
C VAL A 48 -11.47 -1.83 -10.49
N MET A 49 -12.05 -3.01 -10.64
CA MET A 49 -11.30 -4.25 -10.89
C MET A 49 -10.46 -4.17 -12.17
N ALA A 50 -11.05 -3.70 -13.27
CA ALA A 50 -10.34 -3.56 -14.53
C ALA A 50 -9.15 -2.58 -14.41
N ARG A 51 -9.34 -1.45 -13.71
CA ARG A 51 -8.27 -0.49 -13.42
C ARG A 51 -7.18 -1.10 -12.56
N LEU A 52 -7.53 -1.85 -11.52
CA LEU A 52 -6.55 -2.52 -10.65
C LEU A 52 -5.71 -3.54 -11.43
N LEU A 53 -6.32 -4.32 -12.33
CA LEU A 53 -5.59 -5.27 -13.18
C LEU A 53 -4.59 -4.56 -14.10
N ARG A 54 -5.00 -3.45 -14.72
CA ARG A 54 -4.08 -2.62 -15.54
C ARG A 54 -2.92 -2.08 -14.71
N ASN A 55 -3.20 -1.51 -13.53
CA ASN A 55 -2.16 -0.96 -12.66
C ASN A 55 -1.19 -2.03 -12.16
N LYS A 56 -1.68 -3.22 -11.78
CA LYS A 56 -0.82 -4.35 -11.42
C LYS A 56 0.10 -4.77 -12.57
N LYS A 57 -0.40 -4.78 -13.81
CA LYS A 57 0.42 -5.07 -14.99
C LYS A 57 1.52 -4.02 -15.18
N ILE A 58 1.18 -2.74 -15.06
CA ILE A 58 2.15 -1.64 -15.15
C ILE A 58 3.24 -1.79 -14.07
N MET A 59 2.86 -2.06 -12.82
CA MET A 59 3.82 -2.27 -11.74
C MET A 59 4.77 -3.44 -12.03
N ARG A 60 4.27 -4.59 -12.48
CA ARG A 60 5.14 -5.72 -12.85
C ARG A 60 6.13 -5.38 -13.96
N GLN A 61 5.73 -4.56 -14.93
CA GLN A 61 6.61 -4.10 -16.00
C GLN A 61 7.64 -3.07 -15.49
N ALA A 62 7.24 -2.19 -14.58
CA ALA A 62 8.17 -1.26 -13.92
C ALA A 62 9.21 -2.03 -13.11
N ASP A 63 8.80 -3.03 -12.33
CA ASP A 63 9.70 -3.89 -11.55
C ASP A 63 10.67 -4.66 -12.44
N SER A 64 10.20 -5.21 -13.57
CA SER A 64 11.09 -5.92 -14.50
C SER A 64 12.13 -4.98 -15.11
N ARG A 65 11.73 -3.76 -15.49
CA ARG A 65 12.64 -2.75 -16.03
C ARG A 65 13.63 -2.27 -14.98
N ALA A 66 13.18 -2.08 -13.74
CA ALA A 66 14.04 -1.70 -12.62
C ALA A 66 15.11 -2.77 -12.36
N LYS A 67 14.73 -4.05 -12.38
CA LYS A 67 15.68 -5.17 -12.23
C LYS A 67 16.73 -5.20 -13.35
N VAL A 68 16.31 -5.03 -14.60
CA VAL A 68 17.24 -4.96 -15.75
C VAL A 68 18.19 -3.77 -15.60
N LYS A 69 17.68 -2.59 -15.22
CA LYS A 69 18.51 -1.42 -15.00
C LYS A 69 19.50 -1.62 -13.84
N ALA A 70 19.06 -2.27 -12.76
CA ALA A 70 19.94 -2.62 -11.64
C ALA A 70 21.07 -3.57 -12.07
N SER A 71 20.79 -4.58 -12.89
CA SER A 71 21.86 -5.46 -13.40
C SER A 71 22.84 -4.76 -14.34
N HIS A 72 22.38 -3.76 -15.11
CA HIS A 72 23.29 -2.96 -15.94
C HIS A 72 24.21 -2.09 -15.08
N LEU A 73 23.65 -1.44 -14.06
CA LEU A 73 24.43 -0.62 -13.12
C LEU A 73 25.47 -1.47 -12.37
N ASP A 74 25.10 -2.67 -11.93
CA ASP A 74 26.00 -3.61 -11.25
C ASP A 74 27.16 -4.05 -12.16
N ALA A 75 26.87 -4.31 -13.44
CA ALA A 75 27.90 -4.64 -14.42
C ALA A 75 28.83 -3.45 -14.73
N GLU A 76 28.30 -2.23 -14.80
CA GLU A 76 29.09 -1.01 -14.98
C GLU A 76 30.06 -0.80 -13.79
N LEU A 77 29.56 -0.89 -12.56
CA LEU A 77 30.37 -0.77 -11.36
C LEU A 77 31.45 -1.86 -11.27
N SER A 78 31.09 -3.11 -11.59
CA SER A 78 32.06 -4.21 -11.62
C SER A 78 33.16 -3.99 -12.66
N ALA A 79 32.81 -3.46 -13.84
CA ALA A 79 33.78 -3.15 -14.88
C ALA A 79 34.70 -1.98 -14.48
N GLU A 80 34.18 -0.98 -13.76
CA GLU A 80 34.99 0.10 -13.18
C GLU A 80 35.96 -0.45 -12.12
N ASP A 81 35.51 -1.33 -11.24
CA ASP A 81 36.35 -1.99 -10.23
C ASP A 81 37.47 -2.82 -10.88
N GLU A 82 37.16 -3.56 -11.95
CA GLU A 82 38.15 -4.30 -12.73
C GLU A 82 39.15 -3.36 -13.43
N ALA A 83 38.68 -2.24 -14.00
CA ALA A 83 39.55 -1.25 -14.62
C ALA A 83 40.49 -0.57 -13.60
N LEU A 84 39.98 -0.28 -12.40
CA LEU A 84 40.78 0.24 -11.28
C LEU A 84 41.80 -0.79 -10.78
N ALA A 85 41.44 -2.07 -10.74
CA ALA A 85 42.35 -3.14 -10.35
C ALA A 85 43.43 -3.44 -11.41
N ALA A 86 43.10 -3.24 -12.69
CA ALA A 86 44.02 -3.42 -13.81
C ALA A 86 44.93 -2.21 -14.07
N ALA A 87 44.60 -1.03 -13.51
CA ALA A 87 45.46 0.14 -13.59
C ALA A 87 46.75 -0.10 -12.80
N ASP A 88 47.90 0.08 -13.45
CA ASP A 88 49.20 -0.02 -12.80
C ASP A 88 49.30 1.07 -11.70
N PRO A 89 49.59 0.73 -10.43
CA PRO A 89 49.77 1.72 -9.37
C PRO A 89 50.89 2.73 -9.67
N ALA A 90 51.78 2.45 -10.64
CA ALA A 90 52.81 3.38 -11.10
C ALA A 90 52.28 4.55 -11.96
N ASP A 91 51.10 4.42 -12.58
CA ASP A 91 50.49 5.46 -13.46
C ASP A 91 49.54 6.41 -12.71
N CYS A 92 49.51 6.34 -11.38
CA CYS A 92 48.81 7.33 -10.55
C CYS A 92 49.60 8.65 -10.52
N PRO A 93 49.07 9.78 -11.03
CA PRO A 93 49.76 11.08 -10.94
C PRO A 93 49.95 11.57 -9.50
N ALA A 94 49.26 10.95 -8.52
CA ALA A 94 49.49 11.17 -7.10
C ALA A 94 50.76 10.48 -6.56
N ALA A 95 51.20 9.39 -7.19
CA ALA A 95 52.41 8.64 -6.81
C ALA A 95 53.68 9.43 -7.16
N SER A 96 53.69 10.19 -8.27
CA SER A 96 54.82 11.02 -8.69
C SER A 96 55.00 12.30 -7.84
N VAL A 97 53.99 12.69 -7.06
CA VAL A 97 54.02 13.88 -6.17
C VAL A 97 54.35 13.50 -4.71
N GLY A 98 54.57 12.21 -4.40
CA GLY A 98 54.93 11.78 -3.04
C GLY A 98 53.84 12.01 -2.00
N VAL A 99 52.58 12.19 -2.41
CA VAL A 99 51.45 12.38 -1.51
C VAL A 99 51.06 11.03 -0.93
N THR A 100 51.64 10.67 0.20
CA THR A 100 51.23 9.50 0.98
C THR A 100 50.05 9.89 1.86
N VAL A 101 48.87 9.34 1.58
CA VAL A 101 47.70 9.48 2.45
C VAL A 101 47.84 8.43 3.56
N SER A 102 48.06 8.88 4.79
CA SER A 102 48.25 8.00 5.96
C SER A 102 47.08 7.01 6.12
N PRO A 103 47.32 5.73 6.51
CA PRO A 103 46.28 4.74 6.79
C PRO A 103 45.15 5.22 7.70
N THR A 104 45.42 6.18 8.59
CA THR A 104 44.40 6.79 9.46
C THR A 104 43.33 7.56 8.67
N ILE A 105 43.67 8.16 7.54
CA ILE A 105 42.72 8.91 6.70
C ILE A 105 41.76 7.96 5.97
N TRP A 106 42.23 6.80 5.51
CA TRP A 106 41.36 5.77 4.94
C TRP A 106 40.31 5.27 5.96
N GLY A 107 40.71 5.16 7.22
CA GLY A 107 39.79 4.89 8.34
C GLY A 107 38.69 5.95 8.47
N THR A 108 39.00 7.23 8.25
CA THR A 108 38.00 8.32 8.30
C THR A 108 37.04 8.30 7.11
N TYR A 109 37.46 7.86 5.93
CA TYR A 109 36.56 7.71 4.77
C TYR A 109 35.55 6.55 4.95
N GLY A 110 35.97 5.44 5.57
CA GLY A 110 35.06 4.36 5.95
C GLY A 110 33.99 4.83 6.96
N LEU A 111 34.36 5.69 7.91
CA LEU A 111 33.43 6.29 8.87
C LEU A 111 32.43 7.27 8.20
N ILE A 112 32.82 7.96 7.12
CA ILE A 112 31.93 8.84 6.35
C ILE A 112 30.90 8.03 5.56
N GLY A 113 31.28 6.88 5.00
CA GLY A 113 30.36 5.96 4.33
C GLY A 113 29.30 5.39 5.26
N ASP A 114 29.68 4.98 6.47
CA ASP A 114 28.74 4.51 7.49
C ASP A 114 27.85 5.64 8.04
N ALA A 115 28.37 6.87 8.18
CA ALA A 115 27.57 8.02 8.60
C ALA A 115 26.50 8.43 7.59
N MET A 116 26.75 8.27 6.28
CA MET A 116 25.72 8.52 5.25
C MET A 116 24.67 7.39 5.18
N ARG A 117 25.04 6.16 5.54
CA ARG A 117 24.10 5.02 5.59
C ARG A 117 23.14 5.08 6.78
N VAL A 118 23.53 5.74 7.86
CA VAL A 118 22.66 6.01 9.04
C VAL A 118 21.67 7.17 8.78
N GLY A 119 21.88 7.97 7.74
CA GLY A 119 20.98 9.06 7.35
C GLY A 119 19.68 8.62 6.64
N GLU A 120 19.59 7.36 6.20
CA GLU A 120 18.47 6.85 5.40
C GLU A 120 17.61 5.85 6.20
N SER A 121 17.25 6.22 7.43
CA SER A 121 16.33 5.42 8.26
C SER A 121 15.63 6.31 9.30
N SER A 122 14.63 7.08 8.85
CA SER A 122 13.36 7.29 9.58
C SER A 122 12.52 8.38 8.91
N VAL A 123 11.66 7.97 7.96
CA VAL A 123 10.38 8.66 7.79
C VAL A 123 9.39 7.94 8.70
N PRO A 124 8.92 8.53 9.81
CA PRO A 124 7.82 7.96 10.56
C PRO A 124 6.58 7.98 9.66
N SER A 125 6.07 6.78 9.39
CA SER A 125 4.79 6.55 8.72
C SER A 125 3.68 7.28 9.47
N ALA A 126 3.11 8.31 8.83
CA ALA A 126 1.95 9.01 9.33
C ALA A 126 0.72 8.07 9.32
N GLY A 127 0.30 7.69 10.54
CA GLY A 127 -1.08 7.43 10.95
C GLY A 127 -2.02 6.69 10.00
N SER A 128 -2.27 5.40 10.28
CA SER A 128 -3.59 4.81 10.07
C SER A 128 -4.35 4.77 11.41
N PRO A 129 -5.66 5.07 11.45
CA PRO A 129 -6.40 5.14 12.69
C PRO A 129 -6.80 3.73 13.14
N SER A 130 -6.23 3.25 14.24
CA SER A 130 -6.77 2.08 14.96
C SER A 130 -7.68 2.56 16.08
N THR A 131 -8.92 2.11 15.98
CA THR A 131 -10.05 2.20 16.89
C THR A 131 -9.65 1.84 18.33
N VAL A 132 -9.91 2.75 19.26
CA VAL A 132 -9.84 2.47 20.70
C VAL A 132 -11.10 1.70 21.09
N VAL A 133 -10.94 0.41 21.38
CA VAL A 133 -11.95 -0.39 22.09
C VAL A 133 -11.81 -0.05 23.57
N GLY A 134 -12.84 0.58 24.13
CA GLY A 134 -12.94 0.83 25.56
C GLY A 134 -13.14 -0.47 26.32
N ASN A 135 -12.39 -0.63 27.41
CA ASN A 135 -12.75 -1.56 28.48
C ASN A 135 -12.99 -0.75 29.74
N SER A 136 -14.27 -0.66 30.11
CA SER A 136 -14.71 -0.29 31.44
C SER A 136 -14.36 -1.43 32.40
N SER A 137 -13.68 -1.10 33.49
CA SER A 137 -13.56 -1.99 34.65
C SER A 137 -13.96 -1.17 35.86
N GLY A 138 -15.19 -1.41 36.32
CA GLY A 138 -15.68 -0.89 37.58
C GLY A 138 -15.04 -1.62 38.75
N SER A 139 -14.87 -0.89 39.84
CA SER A 139 -15.02 -1.31 41.23
C SER A 139 -15.13 -0.05 42.09
#